data_AF-A0A932GQ51-F1
#
_entry.id   AF-A0A932GQ51-F1
#
_cell.length_a   1.000
_cell.length_b   1.000
_cell.length_c   1.000
_cell.angle_alpha   90.00
_cell.angle_beta   90.00
_cell.angle_gamma   90.00
#
_symmetry.space_group_name_H-M   'P 1'
#
loop_
_entity.id
_entity.type
_entity.pdbx_description
1 polymer ?
#
loop_
_entity_poly.entity_id
_entity_poly.type
_entity_poly.pdbx_seq_one_letter_code
_entity_poly.pdbx_strand_id
1 'polypeptide(L)'
;MPLPAGWRFKYCVFDVEGVLLNARILAKKTFGRFLEREYGIPAAAALIFYTQAQDLTLREKFRRLLDDHGQPSPDLDAVVARFDEALESERPVVYEGAREVLDALLEKGAQLFAVGSSPVEQIKARLDRVDLLPKFREVVGQEAGSKGYSQSPGRNLFQRQPRRGRGGKPRGHGCGRGCPSGFRPDSARERSPRGLKVHRPAHLCLSFLRSS
;
A
#
# COMPACT_ATOMS: atom_id res chain seq x y z
N MET A 1 -6.63 28.83 1.71
CA MET A 1 -5.96 30.06 2.18
C MET A 1 -4.70 30.25 1.37
N PRO A 2 -4.53 31.36 0.64
CA PRO A 2 -3.24 31.68 0.04
C PRO A 2 -2.23 32.00 1.14
N LEU A 3 -0.98 31.55 0.96
CA LEU A 3 0.11 31.87 1.87
C LEU A 3 0.52 33.35 1.71
N PRO A 4 1.01 34.02 2.77
CA PRO A 4 1.46 35.42 2.69
C PRO A 4 2.58 35.62 1.66
N ALA A 5 2.67 36.81 1.08
CA ALA A 5 3.80 37.19 0.24
C ALA A 5 5.12 37.14 1.05
N GLY A 6 6.15 36.50 0.50
CA GLY A 6 7.46 36.36 1.15
C GLY A 6 7.63 35.14 2.06
N TRP A 7 6.61 34.28 2.19
CA TRP A 7 6.73 33.05 2.97
C TRP A 7 7.71 32.07 2.32
N ARG A 8 8.72 31.60 3.08
CA ARG A 8 9.71 30.61 2.65
C ARG A 8 9.56 29.35 3.49
N PHE A 9 9.53 28.18 2.85
CA PHE A 9 9.60 26.90 3.56
C PHE A 9 11.00 26.74 4.14
N LYS A 10 11.17 27.07 5.41
CA LYS A 10 12.46 26.92 6.10
C LYS A 10 12.73 25.46 6.47
N TYR A 11 11.67 24.70 6.75
CA TYR A 11 11.72 23.30 7.15
C TYR A 11 10.64 22.51 6.41
N CYS A 12 10.99 21.35 5.89
CA CYS A 12 10.08 20.42 5.23
C CYS A 12 10.25 19.02 5.80
N VAL A 13 9.15 18.40 6.20
CA VAL A 13 9.12 17.03 6.72
C VAL A 13 8.46 16.13 5.68
N PHE A 14 9.15 15.07 5.30
CA PHE A 14 8.68 14.10 4.32
C PHE A 14 8.49 12.73 4.96
N ASP A 15 7.30 12.18 4.78
CA ASP A 15 7.11 10.75 4.96
C ASP A 15 7.94 9.98 3.92
N VAL A 16 8.63 8.92 4.34
CA VAL A 16 9.48 8.14 3.44
C VAL A 16 8.64 7.10 2.70
N GLU A 17 7.82 6.35 3.43
CA GLU A 17 7.10 5.20 2.89
C GLU A 17 5.75 5.60 2.30
N GLY A 18 5.70 5.82 0.99
CA GLY A 18 4.46 6.15 0.28
C GLY A 18 4.40 7.59 -0.24
N VAL A 19 5.34 8.45 0.16
CA VAL A 19 5.53 9.79 -0.43
C VAL A 19 6.82 9.88 -1.23
N LEU A 20 7.97 9.47 -0.67
CA LEU A 20 9.24 9.46 -1.40
C LEU A 20 9.50 8.13 -2.10
N LEU A 21 9.26 7.03 -1.38
CA LEU A 21 9.47 5.68 -1.88
C LEU A 21 8.13 5.05 -2.28
N ASN A 22 8.09 4.53 -3.50
CA ASN A 22 6.95 3.84 -4.06
C ASN A 22 7.00 2.34 -3.72
N ALA A 23 6.70 2.02 -2.46
CA ALA A 23 6.62 0.66 -1.96
C ALA A 23 5.63 -0.21 -2.74
N ARG A 24 4.55 0.38 -3.28
CA ARG A 24 3.54 -0.33 -4.07
C ARG A 24 4.09 -0.88 -5.39
N ILE A 25 4.80 -0.04 -6.16
CA ILE A 25 5.42 -0.48 -7.41
C ILE A 25 6.49 -1.53 -7.13
N LEU A 26 7.29 -1.33 -6.08
CA LEU A 26 8.31 -2.28 -5.68
C LEU A 26 7.69 -3.64 -5.34
N ALA A 27 6.72 -3.68 -4.40
CA ALA A 27 6.03 -4.90 -4.01
C ALA A 27 5.39 -5.62 -5.20
N LYS A 28 4.74 -4.88 -6.10
CA LYS A 28 4.16 -5.43 -7.33
C LYS A 28 5.21 -6.10 -8.23
N LYS A 29 6.35 -5.43 -8.49
CA LYS A 29 7.42 -5.98 -9.34
C LYS A 29 8.11 -7.18 -8.69
N THR A 30 8.36 -7.10 -7.38
CA THR A 30 8.96 -8.19 -6.62
C THR A 30 8.02 -9.39 -6.56
N PHE A 31 6.70 -9.19 -6.44
CA PHE A 31 5.73 -10.29 -6.40
C PHE A 31 5.79 -11.15 -7.66
N GLY A 32 5.82 -10.52 -8.84
CA GLY A 32 5.95 -11.23 -10.10
C GLY A 32 7.26 -12.02 -10.21
N ARG A 33 8.40 -11.38 -9.94
CA ARG A 33 9.73 -12.02 -10.00
C ARG A 33 9.88 -13.15 -8.97
N PHE A 34 9.34 -12.96 -7.78
CA PHE A 34 9.37 -13.95 -6.71
C PHE A 34 8.62 -15.22 -7.12
N LEU A 35 7.41 -15.08 -7.66
CA LEU A 35 6.62 -16.23 -8.09
C LEU A 35 7.21 -16.97 -9.29
N GLU A 36 7.82 -16.24 -10.22
CA GLU A 36 8.54 -16.83 -11.35
C GLU A 36 9.73 -17.66 -10.88
N ARG A 37 10.53 -17.11 -9.96
CA ARG A 37 11.72 -17.78 -9.43
C ARG A 37 11.39 -19.00 -8.57
N GLU A 38 10.45 -18.86 -7.64
CA GLU A 38 10.18 -19.87 -6.61
C GLU A 38 9.18 -20.94 -7.06
N TYR A 39 8.28 -20.61 -7.99
CA TYR A 39 7.14 -21.47 -8.35
C TYR A 39 6.98 -21.66 -9.87
N GLY A 40 7.83 -21.05 -10.69
CA GLY A 40 7.74 -21.13 -12.16
C GLY A 40 6.50 -20.43 -12.74
N ILE A 41 5.82 -19.59 -11.96
CA ILE A 41 4.64 -18.85 -12.42
C ILE A 41 5.10 -17.60 -13.17
N PRO A 42 4.75 -17.41 -14.46
CA PRO A 42 5.28 -16.30 -15.26
C PRO A 42 5.08 -14.94 -14.59
N ALA A 43 6.14 -14.15 -14.48
CA ALA A 43 6.10 -12.88 -13.74
C ALA A 43 5.01 -11.94 -14.27
N ALA A 44 4.80 -11.92 -15.59
CA ALA A 44 3.76 -11.12 -16.24
C ALA A 44 2.34 -11.52 -15.78
N ALA A 45 2.06 -12.82 -15.66
CA ALA A 45 0.76 -13.31 -15.20
C ALA A 45 0.53 -12.94 -13.72
N ALA A 46 1.54 -13.16 -12.87
CA ALA A 46 1.50 -12.78 -11.47
C ALA A 46 1.31 -11.25 -11.27
N LEU A 47 1.94 -10.43 -12.10
CA LEU A 47 1.80 -8.98 -12.13
C LEU A 47 0.38 -8.52 -12.49
N ILE A 48 -0.24 -9.16 -13.48
CA ILE A 48 -1.63 -8.89 -13.89
C ILE A 48 -2.57 -9.24 -12.73
N PHE A 49 -2.42 -10.45 -12.18
CA PHE A 49 -3.22 -10.90 -11.04
C PHE A 49 -3.10 -9.95 -9.85
N TYR A 50 -1.88 -9.58 -9.44
CA TYR A 50 -1.65 -8.66 -8.32
C TYR A 50 -2.36 -7.31 -8.52
N THR A 51 -2.46 -6.85 -9.77
CA THR A 51 -3.10 -5.57 -10.13
C THR A 51 -4.62 -5.66 -10.08
N GLN A 52 -5.19 -6.81 -10.42
CA GLN A 52 -6.63 -7.04 -10.43
C GLN A 52 -7.16 -7.35 -9.02
N ALA A 53 -6.39 -8.09 -8.22
CA ALA A 53 -6.75 -8.54 -6.88
C ALA A 53 -6.42 -7.51 -5.77
N GLN A 54 -6.69 -6.22 -5.96
CA GLN A 54 -6.26 -5.17 -5.00
C GLN A 54 -6.95 -5.28 -3.64
N ASP A 55 -8.12 -5.89 -3.60
CA ASP A 55 -8.95 -6.15 -2.43
C ASP A 55 -8.46 -7.32 -1.58
N LEU A 56 -7.57 -8.16 -2.11
CA LEU A 56 -7.05 -9.32 -1.40
C LEU A 56 -5.83 -8.96 -0.55
N THR A 57 -5.71 -9.62 0.60
CA THR A 57 -4.50 -9.58 1.42
C THR A 57 -3.35 -10.27 0.67
N LEU A 58 -2.09 -9.95 1.04
CA LEU A 58 -0.93 -10.57 0.41
C LEU A 58 -0.96 -12.11 0.53
N ARG A 59 -1.31 -12.62 1.71
CA ARG A 59 -1.49 -14.06 1.96
C ARG A 59 -2.52 -14.68 1.01
N GLU A 60 -3.65 -14.01 0.83
CA GLU A 60 -4.73 -14.48 -0.03
C GLU A 60 -4.36 -14.40 -1.52
N LYS A 61 -3.56 -13.40 -1.93
CA LYS A 61 -2.99 -13.33 -3.28
C LYS A 61 -2.07 -14.52 -3.57
N PHE A 62 -1.17 -14.85 -2.64
CA PHE A 62 -0.31 -16.03 -2.78
C PHE A 62 -1.15 -17.30 -2.86
N ARG A 63 -2.08 -17.50 -1.92
CA ARG A 63 -2.94 -18.69 -1.89
C ARG A 63 -3.63 -18.91 -3.23
N ARG A 64 -4.40 -17.92 -3.71
CA ARG A 64 -5.16 -18.06 -4.95
C ARG A 64 -4.28 -18.31 -6.16
N LEU A 65 -3.19 -17.56 -6.29
CA LEU A 65 -2.35 -17.69 -7.48
C LEU A 65 -1.57 -19.02 -7.49
N LEU A 66 -1.21 -19.56 -6.32
CA LEU A 66 -0.61 -20.88 -6.20
C LEU A 66 -1.64 -21.98 -6.50
N ASP A 67 -2.86 -21.86 -5.96
CA ASP A 67 -3.98 -22.77 -6.24
C ASP A 67 -4.33 -22.80 -7.74
N ASP A 68 -4.44 -21.63 -8.39
CA ASP A 68 -4.77 -21.48 -9.81
C ASP A 68 -3.72 -22.13 -10.74
N HIS A 69 -2.48 -22.25 -10.26
CA HIS A 69 -1.37 -22.86 -10.98
C HIS A 69 -1.06 -24.30 -10.52
N GLY A 70 -1.93 -24.91 -9.71
CA GLY A 70 -1.80 -26.30 -9.27
C GLY A 70 -0.60 -26.58 -8.37
N GLN A 71 -0.10 -25.55 -7.68
CA GLN A 71 1.04 -25.70 -6.78
C GLN A 71 0.62 -26.46 -5.50
N PRO A 72 1.51 -27.27 -4.90
CA PRO A 72 1.24 -27.92 -3.62
C PRO A 72 0.92 -26.88 -2.55
N SER A 73 -0.08 -27.13 -1.70
CA SER A 73 -0.51 -26.23 -0.62
C SER A 73 0.67 -25.91 0.30
N PRO A 74 1.31 -24.74 0.18
CA PRO A 74 2.51 -24.43 0.94
C PRO A 74 2.11 -23.80 2.27
N ASP A 75 3.07 -23.77 3.21
CA ASP A 75 2.95 -22.89 4.37
C ASP A 75 3.00 -21.43 3.92
N LEU A 76 1.82 -20.82 3.80
CA LEU A 76 1.65 -19.46 3.32
C LEU A 76 2.34 -18.42 4.20
N ASP A 77 2.49 -18.67 5.51
CA ASP A 77 3.19 -17.74 6.39
C ASP A 77 4.69 -17.74 6.08
N ALA A 78 5.26 -18.93 5.81
CA ALA A 78 6.63 -19.04 5.33
C ALA A 78 6.81 -18.42 3.93
N VAL A 79 5.83 -18.54 3.03
CA VAL A 79 5.88 -17.88 1.70
C VAL A 79 5.91 -16.37 1.85
N VAL A 80 5.02 -15.80 2.68
CA VAL A 80 4.96 -14.36 2.93
C VAL A 80 6.27 -13.86 3.55
N ALA A 81 6.82 -14.57 4.54
CA ALA A 81 8.09 -14.19 5.16
C ALA A 81 9.24 -14.15 4.14
N ARG A 82 9.38 -15.17 3.28
CA ARG A 82 10.40 -15.17 2.21
C ARG A 82 10.17 -14.06 1.18
N PHE A 83 8.92 -13.73 0.90
CA PHE A 83 8.59 -12.60 0.03
C PHE A 83 9.00 -11.27 0.66
N ASP A 84 8.74 -11.06 1.96
CA ASP A 84 9.13 -9.85 2.67
C ASP A 84 10.66 -9.71 2.71
N GLU A 85 11.39 -10.81 2.95
CA GLU A 85 12.86 -10.84 2.83
C GLU A 85 13.34 -10.46 1.43
N ALA A 86 12.71 -11.02 0.39
CA ALA A 86 13.01 -10.67 -0.99
C ALA A 86 12.73 -9.17 -1.23
N LEU A 87 11.63 -8.63 -0.71
CA LEU A 87 11.27 -7.23 -0.86
C LEU A 87 12.27 -6.29 -0.19
N GLU A 88 12.74 -6.60 1.01
CA GLU A 88 13.74 -5.80 1.74
C GLU A 88 15.12 -5.80 1.07
N SER A 89 15.44 -6.86 0.31
CA SER A 89 16.70 -6.95 -0.44
C SER A 89 16.72 -6.07 -1.70
N GLU A 90 15.56 -5.66 -2.19
CA GLU A 90 15.45 -4.92 -3.44
C GLU A 90 15.84 -3.45 -3.30
N ARG A 91 16.26 -2.85 -4.43
CA ARG A 91 16.50 -1.41 -4.49
C ARG A 91 15.17 -0.67 -4.41
N PRO A 92 14.99 0.29 -3.48
CA PRO A 92 13.76 1.07 -3.40
C PRO A 92 13.44 1.82 -4.69
N VAL A 93 12.15 1.97 -4.98
CA VAL A 93 11.68 2.77 -6.12
C VAL A 93 11.32 4.16 -5.61
N VAL A 94 11.89 5.20 -6.20
CA VAL A 94 11.55 6.59 -5.87
C VAL A 94 10.35 7.04 -6.72
N TYR A 95 9.42 7.80 -6.14
CA TYR A 95 8.33 8.40 -6.91
C TYR A 95 8.87 9.37 -7.96
N GLU A 96 8.22 9.40 -9.13
CA GLU A 96 8.51 10.38 -10.18
C GLU A 96 8.31 11.80 -9.65
N GLY A 97 9.25 12.70 -9.91
CA GLY A 97 9.21 14.08 -9.43
C GLY A 97 9.70 14.27 -7.99
N ALA A 98 9.91 13.20 -7.21
CA ALA A 98 10.31 13.34 -5.81
C ALA A 98 11.71 13.96 -5.68
N ARG A 99 12.66 13.60 -6.55
CA ARG A 99 14.02 14.18 -6.51
C ARG A 99 14.00 15.67 -6.83
N GLU A 100 13.29 16.01 -7.90
CA GLU A 100 13.13 17.36 -8.41
C GLU A 100 12.49 18.28 -7.38
N VAL A 101 11.49 17.78 -6.64
CA VAL A 101 10.86 18.51 -5.54
C VAL A 101 11.84 18.73 -4.39
N LEU A 102 12.61 17.71 -3.98
CA LEU A 102 13.59 17.85 -2.89
C LEU A 102 14.69 18.85 -3.28
N ASP A 103 15.19 18.78 -4.51
CA ASP A 103 16.23 19.67 -5.02
C ASP A 103 15.74 21.13 -5.10
N ALA A 104 14.55 21.35 -5.65
CA ALA A 104 13.95 22.69 -5.70
C ALA A 104 13.71 23.30 -4.31
N LEU A 105 13.46 22.48 -3.29
CA LEU A 105 13.32 22.95 -1.91
C LEU A 105 14.68 23.30 -1.29
N LEU A 106 15.71 22.48 -1.52
CA LEU A 106 17.08 22.76 -1.08
C LEU A 106 17.63 24.05 -1.73
N GLU A 107 17.44 24.23 -3.04
CA GLU A 107 17.83 25.46 -3.76
C GLU A 107 17.16 26.71 -3.18
N LYS A 108 15.95 26.58 -2.64
CA LYS A 108 15.22 27.68 -1.98
C LYS A 108 15.66 27.91 -0.53
N GLY A 109 16.58 27.10 -0.01
CA GLY A 109 17.13 27.18 1.34
C GLY A 109 16.34 26.42 2.39
N ALA A 110 15.48 25.48 2.00
CA ALA A 110 14.75 24.63 2.93
C ALA A 110 15.67 23.58 3.56
N GLN A 111 15.41 23.23 4.81
CA GLN A 111 16.02 22.08 5.47
C GLN A 111 15.03 20.92 5.43
N LEU A 112 15.48 19.75 4.97
CA LEU A 112 14.62 18.59 4.77
C LEU A 112 14.81 17.58 5.89
N PHE A 113 13.71 17.01 6.35
CA PHE A 113 13.64 15.97 7.38
C PHE A 113 12.85 14.80 6.82
N ALA A 114 13.31 13.58 7.10
CA ALA A 114 12.61 12.36 6.72
C ALA A 114 12.00 11.73 7.96
N VAL A 115 10.75 11.29 7.85
CA VAL A 115 10.06 10.50 8.88
C VAL A 115 9.59 9.20 8.26
N GLY A 116 9.65 8.11 9.02
CA GLY A 116 9.09 6.84 8.57
C GLY A 116 8.66 5.96 9.72
N SER A 117 7.92 4.92 9.36
CA SER A 117 7.36 3.93 10.27
C SER A 117 8.31 2.77 10.58
N SER A 118 9.40 2.64 9.84
CA SER A 118 10.42 1.60 10.07
C SER A 118 11.47 2.05 11.11
N PRO A 119 12.28 1.13 11.67
CA PRO A 119 13.45 1.51 12.46
C PRO A 119 14.36 2.49 11.71
N VAL A 120 14.88 3.51 12.40
CA VAL A 120 15.62 4.62 11.77
C VAL A 120 16.76 4.15 10.86
N GLU A 121 17.49 3.11 11.25
CA GLU A 121 18.60 2.57 10.45
C GLU A 121 18.13 1.90 9.16
N GLN A 122 16.95 1.29 9.14
CA GLN A 122 16.36 0.74 7.92
C GLN A 122 15.93 1.86 6.97
N ILE A 123 15.35 2.94 7.50
CA ILE A 123 14.97 4.11 6.70
C ILE A 123 16.21 4.72 6.03
N LYS A 124 17.27 4.96 6.81
CA LYS A 124 18.54 5.50 6.30
C LYS A 124 19.13 4.60 5.21
N ALA A 125 19.19 3.29 5.45
CA ALA A 125 19.69 2.33 4.46
C ALA A 125 18.89 2.36 3.15
N ARG A 126 17.55 2.46 3.22
CA ARG A 126 16.71 2.57 2.02
C ARG A 126 16.95 3.88 1.28
N LEU A 127 17.04 5.01 1.98
CA LEU A 127 17.31 6.32 1.38
C LEU A 127 18.70 6.39 0.74
N ASP A 128 19.69 5.74 1.35
CA ASP A 128 21.08 5.68 0.85
C ASP A 128 21.15 4.92 -0.48
N ARG A 129 20.49 3.76 -0.59
CA ARG A 129 20.41 2.95 -1.84
C ARG A 129 19.83 3.70 -3.05
N VAL A 130 19.17 4.84 -2.84
CA VAL A 130 18.57 5.66 -3.90
C VAL A 130 19.08 7.10 -3.94
N ASP A 131 20.20 7.35 -3.25
CA ASP A 131 20.93 8.62 -3.24
C ASP A 131 20.10 9.79 -2.71
N LEU A 132 19.18 9.50 -1.77
CA LEU A 132 18.32 10.50 -1.13
C LEU A 132 18.79 10.85 0.29
N LEU A 133 19.53 9.97 0.96
CA LEU A 133 19.96 10.18 2.34
C LEU A 133 20.70 11.53 2.54
N PRO A 134 21.65 11.95 1.68
CA PRO A 134 22.38 13.20 1.87
C PRO A 134 21.51 14.47 1.78
N LYS A 135 20.28 14.36 1.26
CA LYS A 135 19.36 15.49 1.13
C LYS A 135 18.69 15.85 2.45
N PHE A 136 18.70 14.94 3.44
CA PHE A 136 18.02 15.12 4.71
C PHE A 136 18.99 15.54 5.80
N ARG A 137 18.62 16.57 6.56
CA ARG A 137 19.33 16.99 7.77
C ARG A 137 19.21 15.93 8.87
N GLU A 138 18.04 15.32 8.98
CA GLU A 138 17.75 14.32 10.00
C GLU A 138 16.71 13.32 9.48
N VAL A 139 16.85 12.07 9.93
CA VAL A 139 15.95 10.96 9.63
C VAL A 139 15.41 10.44 10.96
N VAL A 140 14.09 10.43 11.10
CA VAL A 140 13.39 9.93 12.28
C VAL A 140 12.65 8.66 11.88
N GLY A 141 12.84 7.60 12.67
CA GLY A 141 12.12 6.34 12.53
C GLY A 141 11.61 5.87 13.87
N GLN A 142 11.06 4.66 13.90
CA GLN A 142 10.79 3.99 15.17
C GLN A 142 12.10 3.76 15.92
N GLU A 143 12.08 3.93 17.24
CA GLU A 143 13.18 3.51 18.09
C GLU A 143 13.32 1.99 18.01
N ALA A 144 14.55 1.52 17.77
CA ALA A 144 14.86 0.11 17.81
C ALA A 144 14.80 -0.37 19.28
N GLY A 145 13.59 -0.66 19.76
CA GLY A 145 13.36 -1.27 21.06
C GLY A 145 12.50 -0.44 22.01
N SER A 146 11.19 -0.71 21.97
CA SER A 146 10.49 -0.96 23.23
C SER A 146 10.04 -2.41 23.22
N LYS A 147 10.80 -3.28 23.91
CA LYS A 147 10.23 -4.54 24.39
C LYS A 147 9.12 -4.16 25.36
N GLY A 148 7.88 -4.32 24.91
CA GLY A 148 6.70 -4.16 25.73
C GLY A 148 5.73 -3.14 25.16
N TYR A 149 4.92 -3.55 24.18
CA TYR A 149 3.49 -3.63 24.40
C TYR A 149 2.93 -4.79 23.56
N SER A 150 2.23 -5.66 24.26
CA SER A 150 1.53 -6.84 23.78
C SER A 150 0.85 -6.66 22.42
N GLN A 151 0.98 -7.69 21.58
CA GLN A 151 -0.03 -8.02 20.58
C GLN A 151 -1.41 -7.90 21.23
N SER A 152 -2.28 -7.08 20.64
CA SER A 152 -3.72 -7.26 20.74
C SER A 152 -4.30 -7.10 19.34
N PRO A 153 -5.16 -8.04 18.91
CA PRO A 153 -5.52 -8.19 17.52
C PRO A 153 -6.47 -7.09 17.05
N GLY A 154 -6.27 -6.69 15.80
CA GLY A 154 -7.20 -6.01 14.89
C GLY A 154 -8.36 -5.20 15.47
N ARG A 155 -8.34 -3.88 15.22
CA ARG A 155 -9.58 -3.15 14.94
C ARG A 155 -9.43 -2.26 13.73
N ASN A 156 -10.06 -2.73 12.65
CA ASN A 156 -10.48 -1.97 11.49
C ASN A 156 -11.15 -0.65 11.93
N LEU A 157 -10.50 0.46 11.64
CA LEU A 157 -10.98 1.81 11.95
C LEU A 157 -11.86 2.35 10.81
N PHE A 158 -12.75 1.52 10.24
CA PHE A 158 -13.79 1.94 9.31
C PHE A 158 -14.97 0.96 9.36
N GLN A 159 -15.71 0.93 10.47
CA GLN A 159 -17.12 0.54 10.46
C GLN A 159 -17.91 1.51 11.34
N ARG A 160 -18.50 2.52 10.70
CA ARG A 160 -19.72 3.13 11.19
C ARG A 160 -20.85 2.12 11.00
N GLN A 161 -21.66 1.94 12.04
CA GLN A 161 -23.14 1.84 12.05
C GLN A 161 -23.62 1.11 13.34
N PRO A 162 -24.92 1.06 13.66
CA PRO A 162 -25.75 2.15 14.17
C PRO A 162 -26.36 1.80 15.55
N ARG A 163 -27.10 2.74 16.14
CA ARG A 163 -27.88 2.61 17.39
C ARG A 163 -28.75 1.34 17.38
N ARG A 164 -28.68 0.52 18.45
CA ARG A 164 -29.70 -0.48 18.76
C ARG A 164 -30.56 -0.02 19.93
N GLY A 165 -31.76 0.42 19.59
CA GLY A 165 -32.92 0.43 20.47
C GLY A 165 -33.53 -0.98 20.60
N ARG A 166 -34.23 -1.16 21.71
CA ARG A 166 -34.84 -2.40 22.21
C ARG A 166 -35.93 -2.98 21.30
N GLY A 167 -36.07 -4.31 21.41
CA GLY A 167 -37.37 -4.93 21.72
C GLY A 167 -38.09 -5.63 20.57
N GLY A 168 -38.50 -6.88 20.81
CA GLY A 168 -39.62 -7.50 20.09
C GLY A 168 -39.32 -8.81 19.34
N LYS A 169 -39.41 -9.92 20.06
CA LYS A 169 -39.89 -11.24 19.55
C LYS A 169 -41.44 -11.20 19.58
N PRO A 170 -42.24 -12.19 19.07
CA PRO A 170 -41.88 -13.42 18.35
C PRO A 170 -42.88 -13.88 17.22
N ARG A 171 -42.59 -15.09 16.68
CA ARG A 171 -43.48 -16.11 16.06
C ARG A 171 -43.84 -16.02 14.57
N GLY A 172 -43.82 -17.19 13.91
CA GLY A 172 -44.70 -17.46 12.76
C GLY A 172 -44.13 -18.48 11.76
N HIS A 173 -44.83 -19.60 11.62
CA HIS A 173 -44.62 -20.75 10.71
C HIS A 173 -44.46 -20.44 9.21
N GLY A 174 -43.93 -21.40 8.44
CA GLY A 174 -44.33 -21.55 7.03
C GLY A 174 -43.34 -22.28 6.11
N CYS A 175 -43.78 -23.40 5.56
CA CYS A 175 -43.06 -24.34 4.69
C CYS A 175 -42.94 -23.89 3.21
N GLY A 176 -42.12 -24.63 2.41
CA GLY A 176 -42.28 -24.78 0.96
C GLY A 176 -41.03 -24.42 0.15
N ARG A 177 -40.13 -25.35 -0.16
CA ARG A 177 -40.04 -26.13 -1.43
C ARG A 177 -40.10 -25.26 -2.71
N GLY A 178 -39.03 -25.32 -3.51
CA GLY A 178 -39.11 -25.08 -4.96
C GLY A 178 -38.01 -24.22 -5.59
N CYS A 179 -36.81 -24.77 -5.77
CA CYS A 179 -36.03 -24.55 -7.00
C CYS A 179 -36.40 -25.71 -7.96
N PRO A 180 -36.38 -25.59 -9.30
CA PRO A 180 -35.15 -25.16 -9.99
C PRO A 180 -35.31 -24.46 -11.37
N SER A 181 -34.14 -24.07 -11.89
CA SER A 181 -33.74 -24.04 -13.31
C SER A 181 -34.12 -22.81 -14.15
N GLY A 182 -33.13 -22.30 -14.89
CA GLY A 182 -33.29 -21.24 -15.87
C GLY A 182 -31.97 -20.60 -16.31
N PHE A 183 -30.99 -21.43 -16.68
CA PHE A 183 -29.77 -21.00 -17.35
C PHE A 183 -30.02 -21.02 -18.88
N ARG A 184 -29.85 -19.90 -19.58
CA ARG A 184 -29.07 -19.81 -20.83
C ARG A 184 -28.86 -18.36 -21.28
N PRO A 185 -27.73 -18.06 -21.95
CA PRO A 185 -27.27 -16.73 -22.29
C PRO A 185 -27.68 -16.34 -23.72
N ASP A 186 -27.77 -15.05 -24.00
CA ASP A 186 -27.71 -14.60 -25.38
C ASP A 186 -26.97 -13.26 -25.57
N SER A 187 -26.03 -13.32 -26.51
CA SER A 187 -25.59 -12.29 -27.45
C SER A 187 -25.13 -10.91 -26.95
N ALA A 188 -23.81 -10.73 -27.04
CA ALA A 188 -23.14 -9.68 -27.82
C ALA A 188 -23.85 -8.33 -28.02
N ARG A 189 -23.20 -7.26 -27.53
CA ARG A 189 -22.95 -6.07 -28.37
C ARG A 189 -21.86 -5.16 -27.81
N GLU A 190 -20.88 -4.90 -28.67
CA GLU A 190 -19.90 -3.84 -28.58
C GLU A 190 -20.55 -2.49 -28.28
N ARG A 191 -19.87 -1.67 -27.48
CA ARG A 191 -19.72 -0.21 -27.65
C ARG A 191 -18.69 0.33 -26.65
N SER A 192 -17.49 0.59 -27.14
CA SER A 192 -16.64 1.69 -26.67
C SER A 192 -17.25 2.99 -27.22
N PRO A 193 -17.27 4.13 -26.49
CA PRO A 193 -16.06 4.94 -26.42
C PRO A 193 -15.85 5.78 -25.13
N ARG A 194 -14.57 6.10 -24.90
CA ARG A 194 -14.02 7.36 -24.36
C ARG A 194 -14.53 7.89 -23.01
N GLY A 195 -13.60 7.92 -22.06
CA GLY A 195 -13.72 8.73 -20.84
C GLY A 195 -12.52 8.58 -19.92
N LEU A 196 -11.32 8.93 -20.39
CA LEU A 196 -10.13 9.08 -19.54
C LEU A 196 -10.35 10.22 -18.54
N LYS A 197 -10.91 9.91 -17.36
CA LYS A 197 -10.81 10.78 -16.20
C LYS A 197 -9.45 10.52 -15.55
N VAL A 198 -8.53 11.45 -15.78
CA VAL A 198 -7.28 11.55 -15.04
C VAL A 198 -7.64 11.88 -13.58
N HIS A 199 -7.65 10.85 -12.74
CA HIS A 199 -7.68 11.05 -11.29
C HIS A 199 -6.31 11.58 -10.85
N ARG A 200 -6.25 12.87 -10.51
CA ARG A 200 -5.17 13.39 -9.67
C ARG A 200 -5.34 12.81 -8.27
N PRO A 201 -4.34 12.14 -7.68
CA PRO A 201 -4.30 12.00 -6.24
C PRO A 201 -3.85 13.35 -5.67
N ALA A 202 -4.81 14.08 -5.13
CA ALA A 202 -4.52 15.09 -4.13
C ALA A 202 -4.07 14.40 -2.82
N HIS A 203 -3.29 15.15 -2.04
CA HIS A 203 -2.85 14.94 -0.66
C HIS A 203 -1.34 14.67 -0.49
N LEU A 204 -0.53 15.66 -0.87
CA LEU A 204 0.67 16.00 -0.12
C LEU A 204 0.22 16.50 1.27
N CYS A 205 0.41 15.67 2.30
CA CYS A 205 0.20 16.08 3.68
C CYS A 205 1.45 16.81 4.17
N LEU A 206 1.54 18.12 3.88
CA LEU A 206 2.52 19.00 4.50
C LEU A 206 2.02 19.34 5.91
N SER A 207 2.62 18.72 6.92
CA SER A 207 2.39 19.08 8.32
C SER A 207 3.21 20.32 8.65
N PHE A 208 2.53 21.41 9.03
CA PHE A 208 3.16 22.69 9.36
C PHE A 208 3.41 22.78 10.87
N LEU A 209 4.66 22.91 11.28
CA LEU A 209 5.00 23.39 12.62
C LEU A 209 5.06 24.92 12.57
N ARG A 210 4.16 25.58 13.32
CA ARG A 210 4.22 27.02 13.58
C ARG A 210 5.32 27.27 14.63
N SER A 211 6.32 28.07 14.29
CA SER A 211 7.16 28.72 15.29
C SER A 211 6.51 30.04 15.69
N SER A 212 6.37 30.23 17.00
CA SER A 212 6.00 31.50 17.65
C SER A 212 7.01 32.61 17.37
#